data_AF-A0A519MAQ7-F1
#
_entry.id   AF-A0A519MAQ7-F1
#
_cell.length_a   1.000
_cell.length_b   1.000
_cell.length_c   1.000
_cell.angle_alpha   90.00
_cell.angle_beta   90.00
_cell.angle_gamma   90.00
#
_symmetry.space_group_name_H-M   'P 1'
#
loop_
_entity.id
_entity.type
_entity.pdbx_description
1 polymer ?
#
loop_
_entity_poly.entity_id
_entity_poly.type
_entity_poly.pdbx_seq_one_letter_code
_entity_poly.pdbx_strand_id
1 'polypeptide(L)'
;MQAFQFQRFRMVARQELRLLLKERSLWWVGGLFLLLIGYALFNGVLQTTQRDSAQAALVAADAQARAGQLAQLQRIMAGTETPTPFGNPANPANMAGGLGAHYAVMPSAALAPVALGQTDLFPSQFKVTHQSKVNFLHNNDIENPWHLLSGHFDLAFVVVYLLPLLIFALSYNL
;
A
#
# COMPACT_ATOMS: atom_id res chain seq x y z
N MET A 1 -41.78 31.83 -6.96
CA MET A 1 -41.95 30.74 -5.96
C MET A 1 -40.64 30.05 -5.58
N GLN A 2 -39.73 29.72 -6.50
CA GLN A 2 -38.45 29.04 -6.19
C GLN A 2 -37.49 29.84 -5.27
N ALA A 3 -37.37 31.16 -5.46
CA ALA A 3 -36.49 32.01 -4.64
C ALA A 3 -36.90 32.05 -3.15
N PHE A 4 -38.20 31.98 -2.86
CA PHE A 4 -38.75 32.01 -1.50
C PHE A 4 -38.48 30.69 -0.75
N GLN A 5 -38.52 29.57 -1.47
CA GLN A 5 -38.17 28.25 -0.93
C GLN A 5 -36.67 28.17 -0.61
N PHE A 6 -35.81 28.72 -1.47
CA PHE A 6 -34.37 28.75 -1.23
C PHE A 6 -34.00 29.60 -0.01
N GLN A 7 -34.63 30.76 0.19
CA GLN A 7 -34.37 31.59 1.38
C GLN A 7 -34.84 30.93 2.68
N ARG A 8 -36.00 30.26 2.67
CA ARG A 8 -36.49 29.48 3.82
C ARG A 8 -35.54 28.32 4.16
N PHE A 9 -35.12 27.56 3.16
CA PHE A 9 -34.14 26.49 3.34
C PHE A 9 -32.84 27.00 3.96
N ARG A 10 -32.28 28.11 3.44
CA ARG A 10 -31.06 28.71 4.01
C ARG A 10 -31.23 29.17 5.45
N MET A 11 -32.39 29.70 5.81
CA MET A 11 -32.68 30.12 7.18
C MET A 11 -32.70 28.92 8.13
N VAL A 12 -33.41 27.86 7.77
CA VAL A 12 -33.49 26.62 8.56
C VAL A 12 -32.12 25.97 8.68
N ALA A 13 -31.42 25.76 7.55
CA ALA A 13 -30.08 25.19 7.55
C ALA A 13 -29.09 25.97 8.44
N ARG A 14 -29.17 27.31 8.45
CA ARG A 14 -28.33 28.15 9.31
C ARG A 14 -28.72 28.06 10.79
N GLN A 15 -29.97 27.77 11.11
CA GLN A 15 -30.41 27.56 12.48
C GLN A 15 -29.95 26.19 12.98
N GLU A 16 -30.16 25.13 12.19
CA GLU A 16 -29.69 23.78 12.51
C GLU A 16 -28.17 23.73 12.69
N LEU A 17 -27.42 24.38 11.79
CA LEU A 17 -25.96 24.47 11.91
C LEU A 17 -25.53 25.18 13.20
N ARG A 18 -26.27 26.20 13.65
CA ARG A 18 -25.97 26.90 14.91
C ARG A 18 -26.30 26.05 16.13
N LEU A 19 -27.33 25.22 16.07
CA LEU A 19 -27.67 24.27 17.12
C LEU A 19 -26.59 23.20 17.23
N LEU A 20 -26.19 22.61 16.10
CA LEU A 20 -25.09 21.64 16.02
C LEU A 20 -23.78 22.19 16.59
N LEU A 21 -23.35 23.38 16.17
CA LEU A 21 -22.07 23.96 16.62
C LEU A 21 -22.02 24.26 18.13
N LYS A 22 -23.18 24.44 18.77
CA LYS A 22 -23.28 24.65 20.22
C LYS A 22 -23.32 23.35 21.02
N GLU A 23 -23.58 22.24 20.34
CA GLU A 23 -23.73 20.93 20.95
C GLU A 23 -22.34 20.38 21.32
N ARG A 24 -22.17 19.90 22.56
CA ARG A 24 -20.84 19.55 23.09
C ARG A 24 -20.35 18.22 22.51
N SER A 25 -21.25 17.31 22.14
CA SER A 25 -20.86 16.03 21.54
C SER A 25 -20.18 16.23 20.19
N LEU A 26 -20.61 17.22 19.39
CA LEU A 26 -19.96 17.59 18.14
C LEU A 26 -18.44 17.79 18.29
N TRP A 27 -18.01 18.52 19.32
CA TRP A 27 -16.59 18.81 19.52
C TRP A 27 -15.80 17.59 19.96
N TRP A 28 -16.37 16.74 20.81
CA TRP A 28 -15.72 15.51 21.26
C TRP A 28 -15.63 14.47 20.15
N VAL A 29 -16.75 14.19 19.49
CA VAL A 29 -16.83 13.20 18.41
C VAL A 29 -16.09 13.69 17.17
N GLY A 30 -16.22 14.98 16.82
CA GLY A 30 -15.47 15.59 15.74
C GLY A 30 -13.97 15.62 16.01
N GLY A 31 -13.55 15.91 17.25
CA GLY A 31 -12.15 15.83 17.67
C GLY A 31 -11.59 14.41 17.55
N LEU A 32 -12.33 13.40 18.03
CA LEU A 32 -11.96 11.99 17.86
C LEU A 32 -11.87 11.61 16.39
N PHE A 33 -12.83 12.03 15.57
CA PHE A 33 -12.83 11.75 14.14
C PHE A 33 -11.61 12.37 13.42
N LEU A 34 -11.24 13.61 13.76
CA LEU A 34 -10.02 14.24 13.25
C LEU A 34 -8.76 13.50 13.69
N LEU A 35 -8.71 13.00 14.94
CA LEU A 35 -7.60 12.15 15.40
C LEU A 35 -7.53 10.84 14.60
N LEU A 36 -8.67 10.21 14.31
CA LEU A 36 -8.72 9.01 13.48
C LEU A 36 -8.26 9.27 12.05
N ILE A 37 -8.65 10.40 11.43
CA ILE A 37 -8.12 10.83 10.13
C ILE A 37 -6.60 11.01 10.19
N GLY A 38 -6.10 11.73 11.21
CA GLY A 38 -4.67 11.98 11.38
C GLY A 38 -3.89 10.68 11.54
N TYR A 39 -4.40 9.75 12.35
CA TYR A 39 -3.81 8.43 12.54
C TYR A 39 -3.83 7.59 11.25
N ALA A 40 -4.95 7.57 10.53
CA ALA A 40 -5.08 6.86 9.25
C ALA A 40 -4.09 7.37 8.20
N LEU A 41 -3.94 8.68 8.07
CA LEU A 41 -2.97 9.30 7.17
C LEU A 41 -1.52 8.99 7.58
N PHE A 42 -1.22 9.10 8.87
CA PHE A 42 0.10 8.78 9.39
C PHE A 42 0.47 7.32 9.11
N ASN A 43 -0.45 6.39 9.41
CA ASN A 43 -0.29 4.97 9.13
C ASN A 43 -0.08 4.70 7.63
N GLY A 44 -0.92 5.32 6.78
CA GLY A 44 -0.82 5.32 5.33
C GLY A 44 0.58 5.65 4.80
N VAL A 45 1.11 6.79 5.25
CA VAL A 45 2.43 7.28 4.83
C VAL A 45 3.55 6.38 5.36
N LEU A 46 3.48 6.00 6.64
CA LEU A 46 4.48 5.14 7.27
C LEU A 46 4.61 3.80 6.54
N GLN A 47 3.49 3.15 6.22
CA GLN A 47 3.53 1.85 5.58
C GLN A 47 3.95 1.93 4.11
N THR A 48 3.49 2.95 3.38
CA THR A 48 3.91 3.19 1.99
C THR A 48 5.42 3.43 1.90
N THR A 49 5.96 4.28 2.79
CA THR A 49 7.40 4.59 2.82
C THR A 49 8.26 3.39 3.19
N GLN A 50 7.83 2.58 4.16
CA GLN A 50 8.50 1.32 4.50
C GLN A 50 8.53 0.39 3.28
N ARG A 51 7.40 0.23 2.60
CA ARG A 51 7.30 -0.60 1.40
C ARG A 51 8.21 -0.12 0.29
N ASP A 52 8.19 1.18 -0.02
CA ASP A 52 9.02 1.77 -1.07
C ASP A 52 10.51 1.59 -0.77
N SER A 53 10.92 1.73 0.50
CA SER A 53 12.31 1.48 0.91
C SER A 53 12.70 0.01 0.76
N ALA A 54 11.80 -0.92 1.10
CA ALA A 54 12.02 -2.36 0.93
C ALA A 54 12.14 -2.74 -0.56
N GLN A 55 11.26 -2.21 -1.41
CA GLN A 55 11.33 -2.41 -2.86
C GLN A 55 12.63 -1.83 -3.44
N ALA A 56 13.04 -0.64 -3.02
CA ALA A 56 14.30 -0.05 -3.45
C ALA A 56 15.52 -0.90 -3.05
N ALA A 57 15.52 -1.46 -1.83
CA ALA A 57 16.55 -2.37 -1.37
C ALA A 57 16.60 -3.67 -2.20
N LEU A 58 15.44 -4.23 -2.55
CA LEU A 58 15.36 -5.42 -3.42
C LEU A 58 15.92 -5.15 -4.82
N VAL A 59 15.54 -4.02 -5.43
CA VAL A 59 16.06 -3.62 -6.76
C VAL A 59 17.56 -3.38 -6.72
N ALA A 60 18.07 -2.74 -5.67
CA ALA A 60 19.51 -2.52 -5.50
C ALA A 60 20.28 -3.84 -5.31
N ALA A 61 19.75 -4.77 -4.51
CA ALA A 61 20.34 -6.08 -4.30
C ALA A 61 20.36 -6.91 -5.61
N ASP A 62 19.27 -6.87 -6.40
CA ASP A 62 19.17 -7.52 -7.70
C ASP A 62 20.21 -6.95 -8.70
N ALA A 63 20.34 -5.62 -8.76
CA ALA A 63 21.34 -4.96 -9.60
C ALA A 63 22.77 -5.34 -9.20
N GLN A 64 23.07 -5.40 -7.89
CA GLN A 64 24.39 -5.81 -7.39
C GLN A 64 24.69 -7.29 -7.70
N ALA A 65 23.71 -8.18 -7.52
CA ALA A 65 23.84 -9.59 -7.85
C ALA A 65 24.16 -9.78 -9.34
N ARG A 66 23.45 -9.06 -10.22
CA ARG A 66 23.70 -9.08 -11.67
C ARG A 66 25.07 -8.54 -12.06
N ALA A 67 25.52 -7.45 -11.44
CA ALA A 67 26.86 -6.94 -11.69
C ALA A 67 27.94 -7.98 -11.32
N GLY A 68 27.76 -8.68 -10.19
CA GLY A 68 28.63 -9.78 -9.79
C GLY A 68 28.62 -10.95 -10.78
N GLN A 69 27.44 -11.35 -11.25
CA GLN A 69 27.27 -12.42 -12.24
C GLN A 69 27.91 -12.06 -13.59
N LEU A 70 27.77 -10.81 -14.05
CA LEU A 70 28.42 -10.32 -15.27
C LEU A 70 29.94 -10.34 -15.14
N ALA A 71 30.49 -9.90 -14.00
CA ALA A 71 31.92 -9.95 -13.74
C ALA A 71 32.43 -11.40 -13.70
N GLN A 72 31.67 -12.32 -13.09
CA GLN A 72 32.00 -13.74 -13.08
C GLN A 72 31.94 -14.36 -14.49
N LEU A 73 30.92 -14.02 -15.27
CA LEU A 73 30.80 -14.44 -16.66
C LEU A 73 32.04 -14.02 -17.47
N GLN A 74 32.49 -12.77 -17.32
CA GLN A 74 33.69 -12.28 -17.99
C GLN A 74 34.95 -13.07 -17.60
N ARG A 75 35.13 -13.40 -16.32
CA ARG A 75 36.27 -14.22 -15.86
C ARG A 75 36.24 -15.65 -16.38
N ILE A 76 35.06 -16.25 -16.47
CA ILE A 76 34.85 -17.58 -17.06
C ILE A 76 35.18 -17.53 -18.56
N MET A 77 34.67 -16.52 -19.28
CA MET A 77 34.94 -16.35 -20.71
C MET A 77 36.43 -16.08 -21.00
N ALA A 78 37.14 -15.41 -20.09
CA ALA A 78 38.57 -15.19 -20.16
C ALA A 78 39.42 -16.42 -19.73
N GLY A 79 38.79 -17.51 -19.28
CA GLY A 79 39.47 -18.72 -18.81
C GLY A 79 40.18 -18.59 -17.47
N THR A 80 39.94 -17.49 -16.74
CA THR A 80 40.58 -17.20 -15.43
C THR A 80 39.85 -17.82 -14.24
N GLU A 81 38.62 -18.30 -14.44
CA GLU A 81 37.78 -18.91 -13.40
C GLU A 81 37.12 -20.18 -13.95
N THR A 82 37.11 -21.26 -13.17
CA THR A 82 36.44 -22.51 -13.53
C THR A 82 34.96 -22.47 -13.08
N PRO A 83 34.01 -22.71 -14.00
CA PRO A 83 32.59 -22.62 -13.68
C PRO A 83 32.14 -23.73 -12.70
N THR A 84 31.37 -23.35 -11.68
CA THR A 84 30.76 -24.31 -10.76
C THR A 84 29.42 -24.82 -11.30
N PRO A 85 28.99 -26.06 -10.98
CA PRO A 85 27.74 -26.61 -11.53
C PRO A 85 26.49 -25.76 -11.28
N PHE A 86 26.35 -25.22 -10.06
CA PHE A 86 25.15 -24.48 -9.62
C PHE A 86 25.32 -22.95 -9.59
N GLY A 87 26.55 -22.45 -9.63
CA GLY A 87 26.86 -21.02 -9.58
C GLY A 87 27.37 -20.44 -10.90
N ASN A 88 27.31 -21.18 -12.00
CA ASN A 88 27.82 -20.73 -13.30
C ASN A 88 26.80 -19.84 -14.03
N PRO A 89 27.07 -18.54 -14.23
CA PRO A 89 26.22 -17.64 -15.01
C PRO A 89 26.29 -17.87 -16.53
N ALA A 90 27.29 -18.60 -17.03
CA ALA A 90 27.36 -19.00 -18.44
C ALA A 90 26.44 -20.17 -18.78
N ASN A 91 25.86 -20.86 -17.78
CA ASN A 91 24.88 -21.92 -17.99
C ASN A 91 23.47 -21.33 -18.11
N PRO A 92 22.80 -21.44 -19.27
CA PRO A 92 21.46 -20.92 -19.47
C PRO A 92 20.42 -21.50 -18.50
N ALA A 93 20.58 -22.76 -18.07
CA ALA A 93 19.66 -23.40 -17.13
C ALA A 93 19.74 -22.76 -15.73
N ASN A 94 20.95 -22.41 -15.28
CA ASN A 94 21.13 -21.70 -14.01
C ASN A 94 20.55 -20.29 -14.07
N MET A 95 20.79 -19.58 -15.18
CA MET A 95 20.27 -18.24 -15.42
C MET A 95 18.75 -18.19 -15.61
N ALA A 96 18.13 -19.23 -16.18
CA ALA A 96 16.68 -19.36 -16.23
C ALA A 96 16.08 -19.65 -14.83
N GLY A 97 16.85 -20.28 -13.95
CA GLY A 97 16.46 -20.63 -12.59
C GLY A 97 16.68 -19.50 -11.58
N GLY A 98 17.06 -19.90 -10.36
CA GLY A 98 17.24 -18.96 -9.24
C GLY A 98 18.39 -17.96 -9.42
N LEU A 99 19.39 -18.28 -10.25
CA LEU A 99 20.56 -17.43 -10.44
C LEU A 99 20.21 -16.16 -11.22
N GLY A 100 19.44 -16.25 -12.30
CA GLY A 100 18.97 -15.09 -13.08
C GLY A 100 17.57 -14.60 -12.67
N ALA A 101 17.08 -15.04 -11.51
CA ALA A 101 15.83 -14.56 -10.94
C ALA A 101 15.86 -13.04 -10.75
N HIS A 102 14.74 -12.37 -10.99
CA HIS A 102 14.67 -10.91 -10.90
C HIS A 102 13.37 -10.42 -10.29
N TYR A 103 13.43 -9.24 -9.70
CA TYR A 103 12.28 -8.65 -9.05
C TYR A 103 11.51 -7.75 -10.02
N ALA A 104 10.27 -8.11 -10.30
CA ALA A 104 9.31 -7.20 -10.91
C ALA A 104 8.64 -6.42 -9.78
N VAL A 105 8.83 -5.10 -9.75
CA VAL A 105 8.28 -4.21 -8.71
C VAL A 105 7.29 -3.22 -9.33
N MET A 106 6.22 -2.94 -8.58
CA MET A 106 5.25 -1.90 -8.88
C MET A 106 5.45 -0.73 -7.90
N PRO A 107 5.91 0.43 -8.39
CA PRO A 107 6.04 1.63 -7.57
C PRO A 107 4.70 2.03 -6.96
N SER A 108 4.74 2.55 -5.73
CA SER A 108 3.54 3.08 -5.08
C SER A 108 3.00 4.29 -5.83
N ALA A 109 1.70 4.30 -6.08
CA ALA A 109 1.01 5.46 -6.65
C ALA A 109 0.98 6.63 -5.65
N ALA A 110 0.81 7.86 -6.13
CA ALA A 110 0.77 9.05 -5.27
C ALA A 110 -0.32 9.01 -4.18
N LEU A 111 -1.42 8.30 -4.45
CA LEU A 111 -2.53 8.10 -3.50
C LEU A 111 -2.47 6.76 -2.76
N ALA A 112 -1.38 6.00 -2.88
CA ALA A 112 -1.21 4.74 -2.16
C ALA A 112 -1.40 4.87 -0.63
N PRO A 113 -0.94 5.96 0.05
CA PRO A 113 -1.18 6.15 1.48
C PRO A 113 -2.67 6.25 1.88
N VAL A 114 -3.56 6.55 0.93
CA VAL A 114 -4.99 6.75 1.22
C VAL A 114 -5.76 5.43 1.24
N ALA A 115 -5.34 4.46 0.42
CA ALA A 115 -6.06 3.21 0.18
C ALA A 115 -5.10 2.02 0.21
N LEU A 116 -4.51 1.78 1.38
CA LEU A 116 -3.57 0.68 1.61
C LEU A 116 -4.22 -0.68 1.39
N GLY A 117 -5.48 -0.87 1.78
CA GLY A 117 -6.15 -2.18 1.75
C GLY A 117 -6.22 -2.84 0.36
N GLN A 118 -6.07 -2.08 -0.73
CA GLN A 118 -5.98 -2.65 -2.08
C GLN A 118 -4.66 -3.39 -2.32
N THR A 119 -3.58 -2.95 -1.69
CA THR A 119 -2.26 -3.59 -1.81
C THR A 119 -2.26 -5.01 -1.25
N ASP A 120 -3.07 -5.29 -0.23
CA ASP A 120 -3.13 -6.62 0.39
C ASP A 120 -3.67 -7.69 -0.57
N LEU A 121 -4.54 -7.27 -1.49
CA LEU A 121 -5.11 -8.14 -2.52
C LEU A 121 -4.22 -8.26 -3.76
N PHE A 122 -3.40 -7.24 -4.02
CA PHE A 122 -2.58 -7.12 -5.22
C PHE A 122 -1.10 -6.97 -4.86
N PRO A 123 -0.33 -8.07 -4.87
CA PRO A 123 1.08 -8.03 -4.54
C PRO A 123 1.82 -7.04 -5.43
N SER A 124 2.67 -6.23 -4.80
CA SER A 124 3.41 -5.16 -5.48
C SER A 124 4.80 -5.56 -5.95
N GLN A 125 5.22 -6.78 -5.65
CA GLN A 125 6.52 -7.32 -6.02
C GLN A 125 6.42 -8.80 -6.32
N PHE A 126 7.14 -9.25 -7.34
CA PHE A 126 7.25 -10.67 -7.68
C PHE A 126 8.70 -11.03 -7.99
N LYS A 127 9.17 -12.14 -7.44
CA LYS A 127 10.43 -12.76 -7.86
C LYS A 127 10.17 -13.63 -9.09
N VAL A 128 10.47 -13.10 -10.25
CA VAL A 128 10.27 -13.75 -11.55
C VAL A 128 11.40 -14.75 -11.81
N THR A 129 11.02 -15.98 -12.12
CA THR A 129 11.92 -17.08 -12.53
C THR A 129 11.25 -17.86 -13.66
N HIS A 130 11.95 -18.81 -14.28
CA HIS A 130 11.34 -19.73 -15.26
C HIS A 130 10.36 -20.75 -14.63
N GLN A 131 10.19 -20.77 -13.31
CA GLN A 131 9.23 -21.66 -12.66
C GLN A 131 7.78 -21.25 -12.97
N SER A 132 6.84 -22.16 -12.68
CA SER A 132 5.42 -21.93 -12.97
C SER A 132 4.88 -20.67 -12.29
N LYS A 133 3.86 -20.07 -12.89
CA LYS A 133 3.16 -18.89 -12.35
C LYS A 133 2.73 -19.06 -10.90
N VAL A 134 2.36 -20.28 -10.53
CA VAL A 134 1.91 -20.65 -9.19
C VAL A 134 3.01 -20.41 -8.15
N ASN A 135 4.27 -20.69 -8.48
CA ASN A 135 5.38 -20.61 -7.53
C ASN A 135 5.74 -19.18 -7.14
N PHE A 136 5.55 -18.20 -8.02
CA PHE A 136 5.82 -16.79 -7.66
C PHE A 136 4.56 -16.01 -7.27
N LEU A 137 3.36 -16.42 -7.70
CA LEU A 137 2.10 -15.80 -7.26
C LEU A 137 1.75 -16.11 -5.81
N HIS A 138 2.11 -17.30 -5.32
CA HIS A 138 1.84 -17.72 -3.94
C HIS A 138 3.10 -17.66 -3.06
N ASN A 139 4.15 -16.99 -3.53
CA ASN A 139 5.30 -16.67 -2.68
C ASN A 139 4.89 -15.51 -1.76
N ASN A 140 3.97 -15.81 -0.84
CA ASN A 140 3.42 -14.86 0.09
C ASN A 140 4.51 -14.47 1.09
N ASP A 141 4.69 -13.16 1.26
CA ASP A 141 5.35 -12.66 2.45
C ASP A 141 4.56 -13.15 3.68
N ILE A 142 5.26 -13.66 4.70
CA ILE A 142 4.61 -14.23 5.89
C ILE A 142 4.00 -13.06 6.68
N GLU A 143 2.70 -12.86 6.52
CA GLU A 143 1.94 -11.84 7.23
C GLU A 143 1.02 -12.47 8.28
N ASN A 144 0.71 -11.71 9.33
CA ASN A 144 -0.15 -12.21 10.40
C ASN A 144 -1.60 -12.34 9.87
N PRO A 145 -2.21 -13.54 9.91
CA PRO A 145 -3.56 -13.75 9.38
C PRO A 145 -4.62 -12.91 10.10
N TRP A 146 -4.41 -12.57 11.37
CA TRP A 146 -5.31 -11.66 12.10
C TRP A 146 -5.25 -10.23 11.57
N HIS A 147 -4.08 -9.79 11.12
CA HIS A 147 -3.87 -8.47 10.56
C HIS A 147 -4.51 -8.35 9.16
N LEU A 148 -4.36 -9.41 8.35
CA LEU A 148 -5.03 -9.52 7.04
C LEU A 148 -6.56 -9.54 7.16
N LEU A 149 -7.09 -10.17 8.22
CA LEU A 149 -8.53 -10.31 8.42
C LEU A 149 -9.19 -9.02 8.95
N SER A 150 -8.47 -8.23 9.77
CA SER A 150 -8.96 -6.91 10.21
C SER A 150 -8.83 -5.82 9.15
N GLY A 151 -7.95 -6.02 8.15
CA GLY A 151 -7.61 -5.01 7.16
C GLY A 151 -6.80 -3.84 7.73
N HIS A 152 -6.30 -2.98 6.84
CA HIS A 152 -5.55 -1.79 7.20
C HIS A 152 -6.46 -0.65 7.66
N PHE A 153 -6.05 0.07 8.70
CA PHE A 153 -6.68 1.33 9.09
C PHE A 153 -6.11 2.47 8.23
N ASP A 154 -6.78 2.78 7.13
CA ASP A 154 -6.39 3.81 6.16
C ASP A 154 -7.48 4.90 6.00
N LEU A 155 -7.18 5.94 5.23
CA LEU A 155 -8.11 7.06 5.06
C LEU A 155 -9.36 6.64 4.29
N ALA A 156 -9.24 5.72 3.34
CA ALA A 156 -10.38 5.15 2.62
C ALA A 156 -11.36 4.47 3.58
N PHE A 157 -10.87 3.69 4.55
CA PHE A 157 -11.70 3.09 5.59
C PHE A 157 -12.45 4.15 6.41
N VAL A 158 -11.74 5.21 6.84
CA VAL A 158 -12.35 6.31 7.60
C VAL A 158 -13.46 6.99 6.80
N VAL A 159 -13.24 7.26 5.51
CA VAL A 159 -14.22 7.94 4.64
C VAL A 159 -15.40 7.04 4.27
N VAL A 160 -15.17 5.76 3.99
CA VAL A 160 -16.21 4.84 3.52
C VAL A 160 -17.06 4.31 4.67
N TYR A 161 -16.47 4.06 5.84
CA TYR A 161 -17.16 3.41 6.96
C TYR A 161 -17.42 4.35 8.14
N LEU A 162 -16.45 5.18 8.55
CA LEU A 162 -16.60 6.00 9.76
C LEU A 162 -17.34 7.32 9.50
N LEU A 163 -17.10 7.96 8.35
CA LEU A 163 -17.79 9.21 8.01
C LEU A 163 -19.32 9.05 7.93
N PRO A 164 -19.90 8.01 7.30
CA PRO A 164 -21.34 7.81 7.32
C PRO A 164 -21.89 7.60 8.73
N LEU A 165 -21.17 6.85 9.59
CA LEU A 165 -21.56 6.65 10.99
C LEU A 165 -21.51 7.96 11.79
N LEU A 166 -20.50 8.80 11.55
CA LEU A 166 -20.41 10.13 12.13
C LEU A 166 -21.61 10.99 11.70
N ILE A 167 -21.95 10.99 10.42
CA ILE A 167 -23.11 11.72 9.90
C ILE A 167 -24.38 11.25 10.61
N PHE A 168 -24.61 9.93 10.69
CA PHE A 168 -25.78 9.41 11.38
C PHE A 168 -25.84 9.77 12.86
N ALA A 169 -24.70 9.71 13.56
CA ALA A 169 -24.62 10.08 14.97
C ALA A 169 -24.92 11.56 15.20
N LEU A 170 -24.37 12.45 14.38
CA LEU A 170 -24.57 13.90 14.48
C LEU A 170 -25.94 14.34 13.96
N SER A 171 -26.53 13.59 13.03
CA SER A 171 -27.87 13.86 12.50
C SER A 171 -28.99 13.21 13.31
N TYR A 172 -28.65 12.35 14.27
CA TYR A 172 -29.65 11.71 15.11
C TYR A 172 -30.32 12.79 15.96
N ASN A 173 -31.57 13.11 15.62
CA ASN A 173 -32.40 14.13 16.28
C ASN A 173 -32.08 15.59 15.90
N LEU A 174 -31.56 15.81 14.69
CA LEU A 174 -31.67 17.10 13.97
C LEU A 174 -33.05 17.26 13.33
#